data_AF-A0A812UQD5-F1
#
_entry.id   AF-A0A812UQD5-F1
#
_cell.length_a   1.000
_cell.length_b   1.000
_cell.length_c   1.000
_cell.angle_alpha   90.00
_cell.angle_beta   90.00
_cell.angle_gamma   90.00
#
_symmetry.space_group_name_H-M   'P 1'
#
loop_
_entity.id
_entity.type
_entity.pdbx_description
1 polymer ?
#
loop_
_entity_poly.entity_id
_entity_poly.type
_entity_poly.pdbx_seq_one_letter_code
_entity_poly.pdbx_strand_id
1 'polypeptide(L)'
;MGTGASTSPSTSPKSGAKPAEPASKPAATPQSSRLFVGANWKCSLETVEEVDKLLGEMVACFGAGGPEGVELCVFAPYVFIERAKYTLGTGIHVGSQNAWDAAEGFACTGVVSAKMLKGIGCRWVLLGHSDRRNVLGETDVLISAKVRQCLEAGLNVNITMPGR
;
A
#
# COMPACT_ATOMS: atom_id res chain seq x y z
N MET A 1 12.43 -21.19 77.08
CA MET A 1 11.89 -19.82 77.18
C MET A 1 11.05 -19.56 75.95
N GLY A 2 9.74 -19.32 76.14
CA GLY A 2 8.79 -18.81 75.13
C GLY A 2 8.50 -19.75 73.95
N THR A 3 7.32 -19.83 73.34
CA THR A 3 6.01 -19.17 73.40
C THR A 3 5.15 -20.01 72.43
N GLY A 4 3.90 -20.37 72.72
CA GLY A 4 2.76 -19.49 72.46
C GLY A 4 2.11 -19.82 71.11
N ALA A 5 0.82 -20.17 71.15
CA ALA A 5 -0.02 -20.71 70.08
C ALA A 5 -0.30 -19.75 68.91
N SER A 6 -0.83 -20.29 67.80
CA SER A 6 -2.03 -19.77 67.12
C SER A 6 -2.24 -20.47 65.76
N THR A 7 -3.29 -21.29 65.67
CA THR A 7 -3.84 -21.79 64.40
C THR A 7 -4.73 -20.71 63.78
N SER A 8 -4.35 -20.18 62.62
CA SER A 8 -5.18 -19.30 61.80
C SER A 8 -5.78 -20.08 60.62
N PRO A 9 -7.06 -19.93 60.29
CA PRO A 9 -7.66 -20.60 59.13
C PRO A 9 -7.28 -19.86 57.83
N SER A 10 -6.97 -20.66 56.81
CA SER A 10 -6.74 -20.25 55.43
C SER A 10 -7.99 -19.58 54.84
N THR A 11 -7.90 -18.28 54.53
CA THR A 11 -8.86 -17.57 53.68
C THR A 11 -8.35 -17.56 52.25
N SER A 12 -9.02 -18.28 51.36
CA SER A 12 -8.77 -18.21 49.91
C SER A 12 -9.21 -16.85 49.35
N PRO A 13 -8.40 -16.17 48.53
CA PRO A 13 -8.88 -14.99 47.80
C PRO A 13 -9.70 -15.44 46.58
N LYS A 14 -11.00 -15.08 46.56
CA LYS A 14 -11.80 -15.04 45.34
C LYS A 14 -11.37 -13.82 44.53
N SER A 15 -10.74 -14.01 43.38
CA SER A 15 -10.69 -12.99 42.32
C SER A 15 -10.17 -13.60 41.01
N GLY A 16 -10.98 -13.51 39.97
CA GLY A 16 -10.65 -13.95 38.62
C GLY A 16 -11.75 -13.56 37.65
N ALA A 17 -11.98 -12.25 37.49
CA ALA A 17 -12.84 -11.74 36.43
C ALA A 17 -12.20 -12.11 35.07
N LYS A 18 -12.96 -12.82 34.23
CA LYS A 18 -12.58 -13.19 32.86
C LYS A 18 -12.40 -11.90 32.04
N PRO A 19 -11.32 -11.72 31.26
CA PRO A 19 -11.19 -10.56 30.39
C PRO A 19 -12.34 -10.53 29.39
N ALA A 20 -12.96 -9.35 29.23
CA ALA A 20 -13.97 -9.12 28.22
C ALA A 20 -13.37 -9.28 26.82
N GLU A 21 -14.06 -10.05 25.99
CA GLU A 21 -13.75 -10.23 24.58
C GLU A 21 -13.83 -8.87 23.86
N PRO A 22 -12.83 -8.48 23.05
CA PRO A 22 -12.88 -7.20 22.35
C PRO A 22 -14.06 -7.19 21.37
N ALA A 23 -14.88 -6.14 21.48
CA ALA A 23 -16.04 -5.94 20.62
C ALA A 23 -15.65 -6.06 19.14
N SER A 24 -16.33 -6.95 18.42
CA SER A 24 -16.16 -7.12 16.97
C SER A 24 -16.44 -5.80 16.26
N LYS A 25 -15.47 -5.32 15.45
CA LYS A 25 -15.69 -4.16 14.57
C LYS A 25 -16.94 -4.39 13.73
N PRO A 26 -17.81 -3.38 13.56
CA PRO A 26 -18.98 -3.51 12.70
C PRO A 26 -18.55 -3.86 11.28
N ALA A 27 -19.23 -4.83 10.69
CA ALA A 27 -19.03 -5.22 9.30
C ALA A 27 -19.21 -4.00 8.40
N ALA A 28 -18.22 -3.72 7.56
CA ALA A 28 -18.29 -2.63 6.60
C ALA A 28 -19.48 -2.87 5.65
N THR A 29 -20.36 -1.86 5.54
CA THR A 29 -21.42 -1.83 4.53
C THR A 29 -20.81 -2.08 3.16
N PRO A 30 -21.39 -2.95 2.30
CA PRO A 30 -20.82 -3.26 0.99
C PRO A 30 -20.79 -1.96 0.18
N GLN A 31 -19.59 -1.42 0.04
CA GLN A 31 -19.33 -0.25 -0.77
C GLN A 31 -19.58 -0.68 -2.22
N SER A 32 -20.45 0.05 -2.93
CA SER A 32 -20.64 -0.10 -4.38
C SER A 32 -19.25 -0.24 -5.02
N SER A 33 -18.99 -1.38 -5.65
CA SER A 33 -17.66 -1.68 -6.20
C SER A 33 -17.42 -0.77 -7.39
N ARG A 34 -16.70 0.33 -7.17
CA ARG A 34 -16.19 1.17 -8.26
C ARG A 34 -15.27 0.33 -9.12
N LEU A 35 -15.42 0.46 -10.43
CA LEU A 35 -14.50 -0.17 -11.37
C LEU A 35 -13.14 0.50 -11.22
N PHE A 36 -12.06 -0.27 -11.09
CA PHE A 36 -10.70 0.25 -11.04
C PHE A 36 -9.98 -0.06 -12.35
N VAL A 37 -9.46 0.96 -13.02
CA VAL A 37 -8.66 0.81 -14.24
C VAL A 37 -7.25 1.32 -13.98
N GLY A 38 -6.30 0.39 -13.97
CA GLY A 38 -4.88 0.66 -13.78
C GLY A 38 -4.11 0.60 -15.11
N ALA A 39 -3.45 1.70 -15.49
CA ALA A 39 -2.54 1.74 -16.64
C ALA A 39 -1.09 1.61 -16.17
N ASN A 40 -0.48 0.45 -16.40
CA ASN A 40 0.95 0.24 -16.13
C ASN A 40 1.77 0.64 -17.36
N TRP A 41 2.51 1.75 -17.26
CA TRP A 41 3.37 2.23 -18.36
C TRP A 41 4.61 1.35 -18.58
N LYS A 42 4.92 0.43 -17.66
CA LYS A 42 6.14 -0.40 -17.69
C LYS A 42 7.40 0.44 -17.91
N CYS A 43 8.42 -0.12 -18.55
CA CYS A 43 9.60 0.60 -19.01
C CYS A 43 9.33 1.14 -20.42
N SER A 44 8.53 2.19 -20.52
CA SER A 44 8.17 2.86 -21.78
C SER A 44 8.04 4.37 -21.56
N LEU A 45 7.87 5.13 -22.65
CA LEU A 45 7.94 6.59 -22.72
C LEU A 45 9.35 7.06 -22.38
N GLU A 46 10.21 7.12 -23.39
CA GLU A 46 11.65 7.32 -23.19
C GLU A 46 11.99 8.80 -22.96
N THR A 47 11.18 9.71 -23.50
CA THR A 47 11.42 11.14 -23.43
C THR A 47 10.33 11.89 -22.68
N VAL A 48 10.68 13.09 -22.22
CA VAL A 48 9.75 14.02 -21.58
C VAL A 48 8.62 14.40 -22.54
N GLU A 49 8.92 14.57 -23.82
CA GLU A 49 7.96 14.99 -24.84
C GLU A 49 6.90 13.91 -25.08
N GLU A 50 7.30 12.63 -25.08
CA GLU A 50 6.36 11.51 -25.18
C GLU A 50 5.42 11.45 -23.98
N VAL A 51 5.97 11.65 -22.78
CA VAL A 51 5.19 11.70 -21.53
C VAL A 51 4.21 12.87 -21.57
N ASP A 52 4.66 14.07 -21.92
CA ASP A 52 3.80 15.26 -22.00
C ASP A 52 2.69 15.11 -23.03
N LYS A 53 3.01 14.52 -24.19
CA LYS A 53 2.01 14.22 -25.21
C LYS A 53 0.92 13.30 -24.66
N LEU A 54 1.29 12.17 -24.05
CA LEU A 54 0.33 11.24 -23.48
C LEU A 54 -0.50 11.88 -22.36
N LEU A 55 0.15 12.65 -21.47
CA LEU A 55 -0.55 13.35 -20.39
C LEU A 55 -1.54 14.38 -20.94
N GLY A 56 -1.17 15.11 -21.99
CA GLY A 56 -2.08 16.04 -22.68
C GLY A 56 -3.29 15.34 -23.29
N GLU A 57 -3.08 14.20 -23.96
CA GLU A 57 -4.16 13.37 -24.49
C GLU A 57 -5.09 12.84 -23.39
N MET A 58 -4.52 12.42 -22.25
CA MET A 58 -5.29 11.97 -21.09
C MET A 58 -6.13 13.11 -20.48
N VAL A 59 -5.56 14.30 -20.32
CA VAL A 59 -6.29 15.47 -19.81
C VAL A 59 -7.40 15.89 -20.78
N ALA A 60 -7.15 15.84 -22.09
CA ALA A 60 -8.17 16.14 -23.09
C ALA A 60 -9.32 15.11 -23.08
N CYS A 61 -9.01 13.83 -22.84
CA CYS A 61 -9.99 12.75 -22.83
C CYS A 61 -10.82 12.69 -21.53
N PHE A 62 -10.18 12.85 -20.38
CA PHE A 62 -10.81 12.64 -19.07
C PHE A 62 -11.08 13.94 -18.29
N GLY A 63 -10.53 15.09 -18.71
CA GLY A 63 -10.71 16.35 -17.99
C GLY A 63 -10.29 16.25 -16.52
N ALA A 64 -11.22 16.54 -15.60
CA ALA A 64 -10.99 16.52 -14.16
C ALA A 64 -11.21 15.14 -13.49
N GLY A 65 -11.52 14.08 -14.24
CA GLY A 65 -11.72 12.74 -13.68
C GLY A 65 -12.31 11.73 -14.68
N GLY A 66 -12.11 10.43 -14.41
CA GLY A 66 -12.64 9.36 -15.26
C GLY A 66 -14.18 9.30 -15.32
N PRO A 67 -14.74 8.38 -16.14
CA PRO A 67 -16.17 8.14 -16.21
C PRO A 67 -16.79 7.87 -14.82
N GLU A 68 -18.07 8.20 -14.65
CA GLU A 68 -18.77 7.98 -13.39
C GLU A 68 -18.69 6.50 -12.96
N GLY A 69 -18.33 6.28 -11.68
CA GLY A 69 -18.15 4.93 -11.13
C GLY A 69 -16.81 4.26 -11.47
N VAL A 70 -15.92 4.93 -12.19
CA VAL A 70 -14.58 4.41 -12.56
C VAL A 70 -13.48 5.18 -11.85
N GLU A 71 -12.62 4.46 -11.11
CA GLU A 71 -11.38 4.97 -10.55
C GLU A 71 -10.22 4.69 -11.52
N LEU A 72 -9.53 5.75 -11.96
CA LEU A 72 -8.40 5.65 -12.86
C LEU A 72 -7.10 5.78 -12.08
N CYS A 73 -6.12 4.93 -12.40
CA CYS A 73 -4.77 5.02 -11.85
C CYS A 73 -3.72 4.77 -12.92
N VAL A 74 -2.70 5.61 -12.96
CA VAL A 74 -1.50 5.40 -13.77
C VAL A 74 -0.35 4.93 -12.88
N PHE A 75 0.33 3.85 -13.27
CA PHE A 75 1.58 3.40 -12.66
C PHE A 75 2.74 3.81 -13.57
N ALA A 76 3.37 4.94 -13.25
CA ALA A 76 4.44 5.54 -14.04
C ALA A 76 5.84 5.06 -13.58
N PRO A 77 6.85 5.06 -14.48
CA PRO A 77 8.25 4.95 -14.09
C PRO A 77 8.61 6.04 -13.07
N TYR A 78 9.51 5.72 -12.12
CA TYR A 78 9.83 6.64 -11.02
C TYR A 78 10.22 8.06 -11.49
N VAL A 79 10.95 8.15 -12.60
CA VAL A 79 11.43 9.42 -13.18
C VAL A 79 10.31 10.32 -13.71
N PHE A 80 9.11 9.80 -13.94
CA PHE A 80 7.97 10.54 -14.48
C PHE A 80 6.79 10.69 -13.52
N ILE A 81 6.87 10.13 -12.31
CA ILE A 81 5.76 10.18 -11.33
C ILE A 81 5.37 11.62 -11.00
N GLU A 82 6.33 12.47 -10.67
CA GLU A 82 6.05 13.84 -10.25
C GLU A 82 5.42 14.65 -11.40
N ARG A 83 5.95 14.47 -12.61
CA ARG A 83 5.41 15.09 -13.83
C ARG A 83 3.98 14.67 -14.11
N ALA A 84 3.70 13.37 -14.09
CA ALA A 84 2.34 12.85 -14.27
C ALA A 84 1.38 13.37 -13.20
N LYS A 85 1.83 13.45 -11.94
CA LYS A 85 1.02 13.98 -10.84
C LYS A 85 0.67 15.45 -11.03
N TYR A 86 1.64 16.29 -11.41
CA TYR A 86 1.37 17.72 -11.62
C TYR A 86 0.39 17.94 -12.78
N THR A 87 0.50 17.16 -13.86
CA THR A 87 -0.35 17.34 -15.04
C THR A 87 -1.75 16.74 -14.85
N LEU A 88 -1.88 15.57 -14.23
CA LEU A 88 -3.19 14.88 -14.07
C LEU A 88 -4.00 15.38 -12.86
N GLY A 89 -3.37 16.09 -11.92
CA GLY A 89 -4.04 16.65 -10.76
C GLY A 89 -4.66 15.58 -9.85
N THR A 90 -5.91 15.81 -9.42
CA THR A 90 -6.61 14.93 -8.46
C THR A 90 -7.60 13.96 -9.10
N GLY A 91 -7.90 14.12 -10.40
CA GLY A 91 -8.91 13.35 -11.12
C GLY A 91 -8.49 11.93 -11.50
N ILE A 92 -7.18 11.73 -11.67
CA ILE A 92 -6.58 10.44 -12.00
C ILE A 92 -5.47 10.18 -10.99
N HIS A 93 -5.50 9.01 -10.35
CA HIS A 93 -4.45 8.66 -9.40
C HIS A 93 -3.13 8.39 -10.11
N VAL A 94 -2.04 8.80 -9.48
CA VAL A 94 -0.68 8.46 -9.92
C VAL A 94 -0.02 7.61 -8.84
N GLY A 95 0.52 6.48 -9.27
CA GLY A 95 1.19 5.49 -8.45
C GLY A 95 2.53 5.06 -9.06
N SER A 96 3.30 4.32 -8.28
CA SER A 96 4.57 3.73 -8.74
C SER A 96 4.40 2.28 -9.19
N GLN A 97 5.31 1.84 -10.04
CA GLN A 97 5.35 0.46 -10.54
C GLN A 97 5.97 -0.56 -9.58
N ASN A 98 6.57 -0.09 -8.48
CA ASN A 98 7.15 -0.90 -7.42
C ASN A 98 7.38 -0.03 -6.16
N ALA A 99 7.73 -0.67 -5.04
CA ALA A 99 8.30 -0.04 -3.85
C ALA A 99 9.32 -1.00 -3.22
N TRP A 100 10.25 -0.45 -2.46
CA TRP A 100 11.22 -1.21 -1.68
C TRP A 100 10.74 -1.43 -0.25
N ASP A 101 11.06 -2.59 0.31
CA ASP A 101 10.88 -2.87 1.72
C ASP A 101 12.04 -2.25 2.53
N ALA A 102 11.79 -1.06 3.07
CA ALA A 102 12.72 -0.37 3.95
C ALA A 102 12.56 -0.75 5.45
N ALA A 103 11.96 -1.91 5.78
CA ALA A 103 11.57 -2.24 7.17
C ALA A 103 12.69 -2.22 8.21
N GLU A 104 13.97 -2.10 7.83
CA GLU A 104 15.07 -2.14 8.79
C GLU A 104 16.20 -1.12 8.52
N GLY A 105 15.89 0.13 8.19
CA GLY A 105 16.90 1.20 8.17
C GLY A 105 18.08 0.99 7.20
N PHE A 106 18.01 -0.03 6.34
CA PHE A 106 19.03 -0.31 5.35
C PHE A 106 18.98 0.76 4.26
N ALA A 107 20.06 1.55 4.18
CA ALA A 107 20.35 2.38 3.03
C ALA A 107 20.63 1.46 1.84
N CYS A 108 19.60 1.20 1.03
CA CYS A 108 19.73 0.47 -0.22
C CYS A 108 19.81 1.50 -1.35
N THR A 109 20.96 1.57 -2.02
CA THR A 109 21.17 2.50 -3.13
C THR A 109 20.35 2.07 -4.35
N GLY A 110 19.67 3.02 -4.99
CA GLY A 110 18.94 2.78 -6.24
C GLY A 110 17.50 2.28 -6.09
N VAL A 111 16.99 2.18 -4.86
CA VAL A 111 15.60 1.77 -4.59
C VAL A 111 14.77 2.92 -4.02
N VAL A 112 13.44 2.79 -4.12
CA VAL A 112 12.49 3.83 -3.66
C VAL A 112 11.57 3.23 -2.60
N SER A 113 11.57 3.82 -1.41
CA SER A 113 10.75 3.33 -0.28
C SER A 113 9.29 3.76 -0.39
N ALA A 114 8.39 3.02 0.27
CA ALA A 114 6.97 3.39 0.39
C ALA A 114 6.76 4.81 0.95
N LYS A 115 7.60 5.23 1.92
CA LYS A 115 7.53 6.58 2.51
C LYS A 115 7.94 7.68 1.52
N MET A 116 8.94 7.42 0.67
CA MET A 116 9.32 8.37 -0.39
C MET A 116 8.17 8.56 -1.38
N LEU A 117 7.53 7.47 -1.80
CA LEU A 117 6.37 7.50 -2.69
C LEU A 117 5.20 8.27 -2.08
N LYS A 118 4.91 8.02 -0.79
CA LYS A 118 3.89 8.77 -0.06
C LYS A 118 4.23 10.26 0.01
N GLY A 119 5.50 10.61 0.25
CA GLY A 119 5.99 11.99 0.35
C GLY A 119 5.81 12.79 -0.94
N ILE A 120 6.03 12.16 -2.10
CA ILE A 120 5.77 12.79 -3.41
C ILE A 120 4.27 12.77 -3.80
N GLY A 121 3.41 12.22 -2.96
CA GLY A 121 1.95 12.24 -3.13
C GLY A 121 1.37 11.07 -3.93
N CYS A 122 2.13 9.98 -4.13
CA CYS A 122 1.55 8.75 -4.66
C CYS A 122 0.45 8.24 -3.74
N ARG A 123 -0.59 7.67 -4.35
CA ARG A 123 -1.73 7.05 -3.64
C ARG A 123 -1.74 5.54 -3.76
N TRP A 124 -1.18 5.03 -4.85
CA TRP A 124 -1.18 3.63 -5.22
C TRP A 124 0.23 3.14 -5.52
N VAL A 125 0.47 1.84 -5.33
CA VAL A 125 1.68 1.14 -5.77
C VAL A 125 1.30 -0.20 -6.38
N LEU A 126 1.93 -0.54 -7.49
CA LEU A 126 1.85 -1.87 -8.12
C LEU A 126 2.94 -2.78 -7.55
N LEU A 127 2.58 -3.95 -7.03
CA LEU A 127 3.51 -4.93 -6.48
C LEU A 127 3.26 -6.33 -7.03
N GLY A 128 4.33 -7.12 -7.12
CA GLY A 128 4.25 -8.52 -7.56
C GLY A 128 3.91 -8.71 -9.04
N HIS A 129 4.14 -7.70 -9.89
CA HIS A 129 3.96 -7.84 -11.34
C HIS A 129 4.79 -9.00 -11.90
N SER A 130 4.26 -9.71 -12.91
CA SER A 130 4.86 -10.93 -13.48
C SER A 130 6.32 -10.73 -13.89
N ASP A 131 6.63 -9.60 -14.51
CA ASP A 131 8.00 -9.25 -14.94
C ASP A 131 8.96 -9.22 -13.75
N ARG A 132 8.52 -8.74 -12.57
CA ARG A 132 9.37 -8.69 -11.37
C ARG A 132 9.56 -10.06 -10.73
N ARG A 133 8.56 -10.94 -10.81
CA ARG A 133 8.65 -12.33 -10.32
C ARG A 133 9.57 -13.16 -11.22
N ASN A 134 9.30 -13.13 -12.52
CA ASN A 134 9.90 -14.05 -13.48
C ASN A 134 11.27 -13.58 -13.97
N VAL A 135 11.48 -12.27 -14.13
CA VAL A 135 12.75 -11.70 -14.63
C VAL A 135 13.65 -11.26 -13.48
N LEU A 136 13.08 -10.63 -12.44
CA LEU A 136 13.86 -10.07 -11.32
C LEU A 136 13.84 -10.93 -10.06
N GLY A 137 13.15 -12.08 -10.08
CA GLY A 137 13.19 -13.06 -8.99
C GLY A 137 12.52 -12.61 -7.69
N GLU A 138 11.57 -11.67 -7.73
CA GLU A 138 10.87 -11.26 -6.50
C GLU A 138 9.99 -12.40 -5.95
N THR A 139 10.29 -12.83 -4.73
CA THR A 139 9.59 -13.90 -4.04
C THR A 139 8.31 -13.42 -3.37
N ASP A 140 7.36 -14.33 -3.10
CA ASP A 140 6.15 -14.00 -2.35
C ASP A 140 6.44 -13.43 -0.95
N VAL A 141 7.51 -13.90 -0.30
CA VAL A 141 7.95 -13.40 1.00
C VAL A 141 8.34 -11.93 0.89
N LEU A 142 9.18 -11.56 -0.09
CA LEU A 142 9.58 -10.18 -0.31
C LEU A 142 8.39 -9.30 -0.70
N ILE A 143 7.52 -9.78 -1.59
CA ILE A 143 6.34 -9.04 -2.03
C ILE A 143 5.38 -8.80 -0.85
N SER A 144 5.16 -9.80 0.00
CA SER A 144 4.33 -9.66 1.21
C SER A 144 4.90 -8.60 2.16
N ALA A 145 6.22 -8.58 2.37
CA ALA A 145 6.87 -7.57 3.20
C ALA A 145 6.69 -6.14 2.64
N LYS A 146 6.88 -5.97 1.33
CA LYS A 146 6.61 -4.69 0.63
C LYS A 146 5.16 -4.25 0.75
N VAL A 147 4.20 -5.17 0.59
CA VAL A 147 2.76 -4.90 0.72
C VAL A 147 2.46 -4.35 2.11
N ARG A 148 2.93 -5.05 3.16
CA ARG A 148 2.76 -4.61 4.55
C ARG A 148 3.28 -3.18 4.75
N GLN A 149 4.49 -2.91 4.28
CA GLN A 149 5.09 -1.59 4.43
C GLN A 149 4.32 -0.49 3.69
N CYS A 150 3.83 -0.77 2.48
CA CYS A 150 3.06 0.19 1.71
C CYS A 150 1.73 0.53 2.40
N LEU A 151 1.04 -0.47 2.95
CA LEU A 151 -0.18 -0.28 3.73
C LEU A 151 0.10 0.52 5.01
N GLU A 152 1.19 0.22 5.73
CA GLU A 152 1.62 0.98 6.92
C GLU A 152 1.97 2.45 6.59
N ALA A 153 2.51 2.71 5.41
CA ALA A 153 2.77 4.06 4.91
C ALA A 153 1.49 4.79 4.42
N GLY A 154 0.33 4.13 4.43
CA GLY A 154 -0.94 4.69 3.97
C GLY A 154 -1.05 4.80 2.46
N LEU A 155 -0.41 3.89 1.71
CA LEU A 155 -0.61 3.69 0.29
C LEU A 155 -1.62 2.56 0.06
N ASN A 156 -2.37 2.65 -1.03
CA ASN A 156 -3.15 1.53 -1.55
C ASN A 156 -2.24 0.63 -2.40
N VAL A 157 -2.49 -0.67 -2.40
CA VAL A 157 -1.65 -1.65 -3.12
C VAL A 157 -2.47 -2.36 -4.20
N ASN A 158 -2.04 -2.23 -5.44
CA ASN A 158 -2.44 -3.12 -6.52
C ASN A 158 -1.46 -4.30 -6.55
N ILE A 159 -1.90 -5.46 -6.07
CA ILE A 159 -1.07 -6.67 -6.03
C ILE A 159 -1.44 -7.60 -7.19
N THR A 160 -0.44 -8.00 -7.96
CA THR A 160 -0.59 -9.07 -8.95
C THR A 160 -0.28 -10.41 -8.30
N MET A 161 -1.28 -11.29 -8.26
CA MET A 161 -1.14 -12.66 -7.79
C MET A 161 -0.53 -13.53 -8.90
N PRO A 162 0.26 -14.55 -8.57
CA PRO A 162 0.70 -15.52 -9.57
C PRO A 162 -0.52 -16.20 -10.20
N GLY A 163 -0.43 -16.51 -11.50
CA GLY A 163 -1.41 -17.36 -12.16
C GLY A 163 -1.46 -18.72 -11.46
N ARG A 164 -2.67 -19.27 -11.29
CA ARG A 164 -2.84 -20.65 -10.84
C ARG A 164 -2.32 -21.62 -11.90
#